data_AF-A0A813FEU1-F1
#
_entry.id   AF-A0A813FEU1-F1
#
_cell.length_a   1.000
_cell.length_b   1.000
_cell.length_c   1.000
_cell.angle_alpha   90.00
_cell.angle_beta   90.00
_cell.angle_gamma   90.00
#
_symmetry.space_group_name_H-M   'P 1'
#
loop_
_entity.id
_entity.type
_entity.pdbx_description
1 polymer ?
#
loop_
_entity_poly.entity_id
_entity_poly.type
_entity_poly.pdbx_seq_one_letter_code
_entity_poly.pdbx_strand_id
1 'polypeptide(L)'
;LCRGRHVLESKRQPRRGRLRPLKRRRLQEEAARGPSKKELKREVRRKRLVEEGKIEQSDQEVKQLLKVKLPVVVAFEDCQDEAELRNIFHGQGTAGWGAKFFSASKFKFKYLLAQDGTPVAQVVKAYTVYGGGSSSGQRGVSIA
;
A
#
# COMPACT_ATOMS: atom_id res chain seq x y z
N LEU A 1 6.99 7.48 -64.08
CA LEU A 1 6.60 8.15 -62.82
C LEU A 1 5.93 7.11 -61.92
N CYS A 2 6.32 7.11 -60.65
CA CYS A 2 6.38 5.94 -59.79
C CYS A 2 5.03 5.49 -59.21
N ARG A 3 4.87 4.16 -59.07
CA ARG A 3 3.74 3.49 -58.40
C ARG A 3 3.75 3.80 -56.91
N GLY A 4 2.77 4.57 -56.44
CA GLY A 4 2.53 4.85 -55.02
C GLY A 4 2.02 3.61 -54.30
N ARG A 5 2.86 3.01 -53.44
CA ARG A 5 2.49 1.92 -52.53
C ARG A 5 1.53 2.44 -51.46
N HIS A 6 0.30 1.92 -51.47
CA HIS A 6 -0.58 1.93 -50.29
C HIS A 6 0.11 1.19 -49.13
N VAL A 7 0.37 1.88 -48.03
CA VAL A 7 0.81 1.26 -46.78
C VAL A 7 -0.46 0.81 -46.04
N LEU A 8 -0.71 -0.49 -46.06
CA LEU A 8 -1.72 -1.14 -45.22
C LEU A 8 -1.22 -1.14 -43.77
N GLU A 9 -1.67 -0.15 -43.00
CA GLU A 9 -1.41 -0.06 -41.57
C GLU A 9 -2.17 -1.18 -40.85
N SER A 10 -1.45 -2.28 -40.62
CA SER A 10 -1.95 -3.48 -39.96
C SER A 10 -2.24 -3.17 -38.50
N LYS A 11 -3.54 -3.09 -38.15
CA LYS A 11 -4.04 -3.02 -36.78
C LYS A 11 -3.53 -4.22 -35.97
N ARG A 12 -2.42 -4.06 -35.26
CA ARG A 12 -1.94 -5.04 -34.27
C ARG A 12 -2.91 -5.04 -33.09
N GLN A 13 -3.86 -5.98 -33.07
CA GLN A 13 -4.65 -6.22 -31.87
C GLN A 13 -3.72 -6.68 -30.73
N PRO A 14 -3.88 -6.17 -29.49
CA PRO A 14 -3.20 -6.74 -28.34
C PRO A 14 -3.72 -8.16 -28.15
N ARG A 15 -2.82 -9.14 -28.13
CA ARG A 15 -3.13 -10.53 -27.77
C ARG A 15 -3.77 -10.52 -26.39
N ARG A 16 -5.09 -10.69 -26.33
CA ARG A 16 -5.83 -10.97 -25.09
C ARG A 16 -5.20 -12.21 -24.47
N GLY A 17 -4.32 -12.00 -23.48
CA GLY A 17 -3.73 -13.07 -22.71
C GLY A 17 -4.86 -13.88 -22.07
N ARG A 18 -5.09 -15.09 -22.57
CA ARG A 18 -5.92 -16.09 -21.89
C ARG A 18 -5.26 -16.36 -20.54
N LEU A 19 -5.78 -15.78 -19.48
CA LEU A 19 -5.45 -16.18 -18.12
C LEU A 19 -5.72 -17.69 -18.03
N ARG A 20 -4.66 -18.48 -17.82
CA ARG A 20 -4.73 -19.95 -17.81
C ARG A 20 -5.71 -20.40 -16.71
N PRO A 21 -6.69 -21.28 -17.00
CA PRO A 21 -7.71 -21.74 -16.04
C PRO A 21 -7.16 -22.40 -14.76
N LEU A 22 -5.89 -22.80 -14.76
CA LEU A 22 -5.20 -23.46 -13.63
C LEU A 22 -5.05 -22.56 -12.39
N LYS A 23 -4.99 -21.23 -12.56
CA LYS A 23 -4.81 -20.31 -11.42
C LYS A 23 -6.09 -20.19 -10.57
N ARG A 24 -7.27 -20.36 -11.17
CA ARG A 24 -8.57 -20.24 -10.50
C ARG A 24 -8.91 -21.45 -9.62
N ARG A 25 -8.49 -22.67 -10.01
CA ARG A 25 -8.74 -23.89 -9.22
C ARG A 25 -7.91 -23.94 -7.93
N ARG A 26 -6.63 -23.54 -7.97
CA ARG A 26 -5.78 -23.52 -6.76
C ARG A 26 -6.28 -22.53 -5.70
N LEU A 27 -6.73 -21.34 -6.11
CA LEU A 27 -7.32 -20.35 -5.21
C LEU A 27 -8.60 -20.84 -4.51
N GLN A 28 -9.38 -21.72 -5.16
CA GLN A 28 -10.61 -22.28 -4.58
C GLN A 28 -10.32 -23.47 -3.64
N GLU A 29 -9.32 -24.30 -3.94
CA GLU A 29 -8.91 -25.39 -3.03
C GLU A 29 -8.19 -24.87 -1.77
N GLU A 30 -7.43 -23.77 -1.87
CA GLU A 30 -6.77 -23.16 -0.70
C GLU A 30 -7.77 -22.51 0.26
N ALA A 31 -8.91 -22.00 -0.23
CA ALA A 31 -9.96 -21.42 0.61
C ALA A 31 -10.73 -22.45 1.47
N ALA A 32 -10.66 -23.74 1.13
CA ALA A 32 -11.36 -24.81 1.85
C ALA A 32 -10.54 -25.39 3.02
N ARG A 33 -9.24 -25.07 3.09
CA ARG A 33 -8.41 -25.37 4.26
C ARG A 33 -8.50 -24.16 5.19
N GLY A 34 -9.02 -24.35 6.40
CA GLY A 34 -8.98 -23.31 7.42
C GLY A 34 -7.57 -22.73 7.62
N PRO A 35 -7.44 -21.60 8.33
CA PRO A 35 -6.22 -20.82 8.34
C PRO A 35 -5.02 -21.69 8.74
N SER A 36 -3.96 -21.62 7.93
CA SER A 36 -2.73 -22.35 8.16
C SER A 36 -2.13 -21.97 9.52
N LYS A 37 -1.38 -22.88 10.15
CA LYS A 37 -0.65 -22.59 11.41
C LYS A 37 0.20 -21.32 11.32
N LYS A 38 0.70 -20.98 10.12
CA LYS A 38 1.45 -19.74 9.86
C LYS A 38 0.55 -18.50 9.87
N GLU A 39 -0.65 -18.61 9.32
CA GLU A 39 -1.63 -17.52 9.24
C GLU A 39 -2.20 -17.21 10.62
N LEU A 40 -2.56 -18.24 11.40
CA LEU A 40 -2.98 -18.09 12.80
C LEU A 40 -1.91 -17.36 13.64
N LYS A 41 -0.63 -17.71 13.47
CA LYS A 41 0.46 -17.00 14.14
C LYS A 41 0.57 -15.54 13.72
N ARG A 42 0.35 -15.23 12.44
CA ARG A 42 0.31 -13.85 11.93
C ARG A 42 -0.86 -13.08 12.50
N GLU A 43 -2.05 -13.66 12.58
CA GLU A 43 -3.23 -13.03 13.17
C GLU A 43 -3.04 -12.70 14.65
N VAL A 44 -2.51 -13.63 15.44
CA VAL A 44 -2.21 -13.39 16.86
C VAL A 44 -1.18 -12.28 17.02
N ARG A 45 -0.11 -12.31 16.21
CA ARG A 45 0.92 -11.25 16.20
C ARG A 45 0.29 -9.90 15.83
N ARG A 46 -0.59 -9.86 14.84
CA ARG A 46 -1.28 -8.65 14.39
C ARG A 46 -2.16 -8.07 15.49
N LYS A 47 -2.95 -8.89 16.19
CA LYS A 47 -3.76 -8.44 17.34
C LYS A 47 -2.89 -7.81 18.41
N ARG A 48 -1.78 -8.47 18.76
CA ARG A 48 -0.81 -7.94 19.73
C ARG A 48 -0.18 -6.62 19.28
N LEU A 49 0.17 -6.46 18.01
CA LEU A 49 0.74 -5.21 17.49
C LEU A 49 -0.27 -4.05 17.51
N VAL A 50 -1.55 -4.36 17.35
CA VAL A 50 -2.63 -3.37 17.51
C VAL A 50 -2.78 -2.99 18.99
N GLU A 51 -2.78 -3.96 19.91
CA GLU A 51 -2.84 -3.71 21.36
C GLU A 51 -1.62 -2.90 21.85
N GLU A 52 -0.44 -3.14 21.29
CA GLU A 52 0.79 -2.38 21.55
C GLU A 52 0.76 -0.97 20.90
N GLY A 53 -0.27 -0.63 20.11
CA GLY A 53 -0.38 0.65 19.43
C GLY A 53 0.62 0.87 18.29
N LYS A 54 1.27 -0.21 17.81
CA LYS A 54 2.23 -0.16 16.69
C LYS A 54 1.54 -0.14 15.32
N ILE A 55 0.34 -0.74 15.26
CA ILE A 55 -0.53 -0.70 14.08
C ILE A 55 -1.79 0.09 14.46
N GLU A 56 -2.07 1.14 13.71
CA GLU A 56 -3.27 1.94 13.86
C GLU A 56 -4.43 1.27 13.09
N GLN A 57 -5.59 1.10 13.73
CA GLN A 57 -6.80 0.65 13.03
C GLN A 57 -7.40 1.81 12.23
N SER A 58 -7.82 1.53 11.00
CA SER A 58 -8.41 2.52 10.11
C SER A 58 -9.66 1.97 9.43
N ASP A 59 -10.72 2.77 9.36
CA ASP A 59 -11.98 2.45 8.66
C ASP A 59 -11.88 2.57 7.13
N GLN A 60 -10.65 2.62 6.60
CA GLN A 60 -10.42 2.83 5.17
C GLN A 60 -10.21 1.50 4.48
N GLU A 61 -10.74 1.39 3.26
CA GLU A 61 -10.45 0.27 2.38
C GLU A 61 -8.97 0.23 1.98
N VAL A 62 -8.44 -0.97 1.74
CA VAL A 62 -7.06 -1.18 1.27
C VAL A 62 -6.74 -0.32 0.05
N LYS A 63 -7.68 -0.22 -0.90
CA LYS A 63 -7.53 0.59 -2.12
C LYS A 63 -7.34 2.07 -1.84
N GLN A 64 -7.89 2.58 -0.74
CA GLN A 64 -7.71 3.97 -0.32
C GLN A 64 -6.35 4.15 0.36
N LEU A 65 -5.97 3.21 1.22
CA LEU A 65 -4.68 3.20 1.91
C LEU A 65 -3.48 2.99 0.97
N LEU A 66 -3.66 2.31 -0.15
CA LEU A 66 -2.62 2.13 -1.17
C LEU A 66 -2.45 3.34 -2.11
N LYS A 67 -3.32 4.36 -2.03
CA LYS A 67 -3.17 5.56 -2.86
C LYS A 67 -1.93 6.33 -2.45
N VAL A 68 -0.94 6.37 -3.35
CA VAL A 68 0.24 7.22 -3.21
C VAL A 68 -0.14 8.65 -3.55
N LYS A 69 -0.54 9.41 -2.52
CA LYS A 69 -0.74 10.86 -2.58
C LYS A 69 0.04 11.49 -1.45
N LEU A 70 0.61 12.68 -1.69
CA LEU A 70 1.32 13.43 -0.65
C LEU A 70 0.45 13.53 0.61
N PRO A 71 0.98 13.22 1.80
CA PRO A 71 2.40 13.02 2.12
C PRO A 71 2.96 11.59 1.95
N VAL A 72 2.15 10.62 1.49
CA VAL A 72 2.55 9.23 1.25
C VAL A 72 3.39 9.14 -0.03
N VAL A 73 4.57 8.53 0.08
CA VAL A 73 5.53 8.35 -1.02
C VAL A 73 5.47 6.94 -1.60
N VAL A 74 5.27 5.94 -0.73
CA VAL A 74 5.11 4.54 -1.11
C VAL A 74 4.14 3.89 -0.14
N ALA A 75 3.31 2.99 -0.63
CA ALA A 75 2.43 2.17 0.18
C ALA A 75 2.59 0.70 -0.25
N PHE A 76 2.57 -0.21 0.72
CA PHE A 76 2.69 -1.65 0.50
C PHE A 76 1.56 -2.39 1.19
N GLU A 77 1.01 -3.37 0.49
CA GLU A 77 0.01 -4.30 1.02
C GLU A 77 0.70 -5.47 1.74
N ASP A 78 0.00 -6.07 2.70
CA ASP A 78 0.43 -7.21 3.50
C ASP A 78 1.76 -6.97 4.25
N CYS A 79 1.92 -5.78 4.83
CA CYS A 79 3.10 -5.38 5.60
C CYS A 79 2.71 -4.92 7.00
N GLN A 80 3.14 -5.67 8.02
CA GLN A 80 2.77 -5.42 9.42
C GLN A 80 3.86 -4.72 10.23
N ASP A 81 5.12 -4.90 9.85
CA ASP A 81 6.26 -4.38 10.58
C ASP A 81 7.40 -3.91 9.66
N GLU A 82 8.39 -3.25 10.26
CA GLU A 82 9.57 -2.78 9.54
C GLU A 82 10.39 -3.93 8.96
N ALA A 83 10.42 -5.09 9.63
CA ALA A 83 11.13 -6.26 9.15
C ALA A 83 10.55 -6.79 7.84
N GLU A 84 9.22 -6.93 7.74
CA GLU A 84 8.54 -7.29 6.49
C GLU A 84 8.76 -6.24 5.40
N LEU A 85 8.66 -4.95 5.75
CA LEU A 85 8.91 -3.86 4.80
C LEU A 85 10.35 -3.91 4.26
N ARG A 86 11.34 -4.13 5.12
CA ARG A 86 12.74 -4.31 4.73
C ARG A 86 12.90 -5.51 3.80
N ASN A 87 12.24 -6.63 4.06
CA ASN A 87 12.33 -7.83 3.20
C ASN A 87 11.82 -7.57 1.76
N ILE A 88 10.88 -6.66 1.58
CA ILE A 88 10.36 -6.27 0.25
C ILE A 88 11.37 -5.42 -0.53
N PHE A 89 12.15 -4.59 0.15
CA PHE A 89 13.21 -3.82 -0.49
C PHE A 89 14.42 -4.70 -0.77
N HIS A 90 14.44 -5.30 -1.96
CA HIS A 90 15.60 -6.02 -2.51
C HIS A 90 16.77 -5.05 -2.72
N GLY A 91 17.59 -4.85 -1.70
CA GLY A 91 18.73 -3.93 -1.71
C GLY A 91 18.90 -3.17 -0.40
N GLN A 92 19.01 -3.90 0.72
CA GLN A 92 19.12 -3.34 2.07
C GLN A 92 20.49 -2.73 2.42
N GLY A 93 21.40 -2.66 1.46
CA GLY A 93 22.67 -1.94 1.61
C GLY A 93 22.51 -0.42 1.44
N THR A 94 23.63 0.29 1.37
CA THR A 94 23.71 1.73 1.12
C THR A 94 23.30 2.17 -0.30
N ALA A 95 23.07 1.23 -1.22
CA ALA A 95 22.91 1.51 -2.65
C ALA A 95 21.51 1.19 -3.25
N GLY A 96 20.50 0.87 -2.42
CA GLY A 96 19.14 0.56 -2.90
C GLY A 96 18.23 1.79 -3.01
N TRP A 97 17.31 1.81 -3.99
CA TRP A 97 16.27 2.86 -4.06
C TRP A 97 15.43 2.95 -2.78
N GLY A 98 15.22 1.81 -2.10
CA GLY A 98 14.53 1.72 -0.81
C GLY A 98 15.36 2.17 0.39
N ALA A 99 16.70 2.12 0.30
CA ALA A 99 17.59 2.41 1.42
C ALA A 99 17.39 3.84 1.95
N LYS A 100 17.11 4.79 1.06
CA LYS A 100 16.83 6.19 1.40
C LYS A 100 15.65 6.37 2.35
N PHE A 101 14.68 5.44 2.38
CA PHE A 101 13.54 5.55 3.28
C PHE A 101 13.91 5.19 4.71
N PHE A 102 14.86 4.27 4.90
CA PHE A 102 15.34 3.84 6.21
C PHE A 102 16.53 4.67 6.70
N SER A 103 17.38 5.18 5.80
CA SER A 103 18.55 5.96 6.16
C SER A 103 18.27 7.45 6.36
N ALA A 104 17.27 8.00 5.67
CA ALA A 104 16.96 9.42 5.80
C ALA A 104 15.88 9.64 6.88
N SER A 105 16.20 10.45 7.89
CA SER A 105 15.27 10.85 8.99
C SER A 105 14.04 11.64 8.53
N LYS A 106 13.94 11.92 7.22
CA LYS A 106 12.86 12.69 6.60
C LYS A 106 11.63 11.86 6.23
N PHE A 107 11.65 10.56 6.48
CA PHE A 107 10.53 9.65 6.25
C PHE A 107 10.06 9.04 7.57
N LYS A 108 8.75 8.80 7.68
CA LYS A 108 8.11 8.10 8.79
C LYS A 108 7.35 6.91 8.25
N PHE A 109 7.41 5.79 8.95
CA PHE A 109 6.64 4.60 8.63
C PHE A 109 5.34 4.62 9.43
N LYS A 110 4.21 4.44 8.73
CA LYS A 110 2.91 4.23 9.34
C LYS A 110 2.42 2.83 8.99
N TYR A 111 2.00 2.08 9.98
CA TYR A 111 1.40 0.77 9.81
C TYR A 111 -0.08 0.89 10.15
N LEU A 112 -0.93 0.61 9.17
CA LEU A 112 -2.36 0.75 9.26
C LEU A 112 -3.02 -0.61 9.05
N LEU A 113 -4.07 -0.88 9.79
CA LEU A 113 -4.93 -2.02 9.56
C LEU A 113 -6.18 -1.52 8.82
N ALA A 114 -6.39 -2.01 7.60
CA ALA A 114 -7.61 -1.74 6.85
C ALA A 114 -8.83 -2.39 7.52
N GLN A 115 -10.03 -1.93 7.15
CA GLN A 115 -11.29 -2.50 7.63
C GLN A 115 -11.41 -4.01 7.36
N ASP A 116 -10.87 -4.48 6.23
CA ASP A 116 -10.85 -5.91 5.85
C ASP A 116 -9.88 -6.76 6.70
N GLY A 117 -9.13 -6.13 7.62
CA GLY A 117 -8.08 -6.76 8.41
C GLY A 117 -6.76 -6.91 7.65
N THR A 118 -6.63 -6.34 6.45
CA THR A 118 -5.38 -6.34 5.67
C THR A 118 -4.43 -5.27 6.21
N PRO A 119 -3.18 -5.64 6.57
CA PRO A 119 -2.20 -4.68 7.04
C PRO A 119 -1.56 -3.94 5.86
N VAL A 120 -1.41 -2.63 5.99
CA VAL A 120 -0.85 -1.74 5.00
C VAL A 120 0.27 -0.92 5.64
N ALA A 121 1.44 -0.90 5.01
CA ALA A 121 2.54 -0.03 5.41
C ALA A 121 2.60 1.18 4.48
N GLN A 122 2.64 2.39 5.03
CA GLN A 122 2.82 3.64 4.31
C GLN A 122 4.13 4.31 4.72
N VAL A 123 4.89 4.76 3.73
CA VAL A 123 6.07 5.61 3.93
C VAL A 123 5.64 7.07 3.71
N VAL A 124 5.61 7.84 4.78
CA VAL A 124 5.15 9.23 4.81
C VAL A 124 6.34 10.17 4.89
N LYS A 125 6.29 11.30 4.19
CA LYS A 125 7.33 12.33 4.27
C LYS A 125 7.12 13.20 5.53
N ALA A 126 8.13 13.28 6.39
CA ALA A 126 8.04 13.93 7.71
C ALA A 126 7.90 15.46 7.65
N TYR A 127 8.40 16.09 6.58
CA TYR A 127 8.56 17.55 6.48
C TYR A 127 7.45 18.25 5.69
N THR A 128 6.39 17.55 5.31
CA THR A 128 5.20 18.20 4.74
C THR A 128 4.30 18.68 5.88
N VAL A 129 4.73 19.75 6.54
CA VAL A 129 3.84 20.69 7.20
C VAL A 129 3.10 21.41 6.08
N TYR A 130 2.01 20.84 5.58
CA TYR A 130 1.04 21.66 4.87
C TYR A 130 0.38 22.53 5.93
N GLY A 131 0.53 23.84 5.81
CA GLY A 131 -0.16 24.83 6.63
C GLY A 131 -1.68 24.73 6.47
N GLY A 132 -2.29 23.75 7.13
CA GLY A 132 -3.71 23.68 7.37
C GLY A 132 -4.04 24.63 8.51
N GLY A 133 -4.58 25.79 8.15
CA GLY A 133 -4.97 26.84 9.07
C GLY A 133 -5.83 26.33 10.22
N SER A 134 -5.50 26.84 11.40
CA SER A 134 -6.29 26.79 12.62
C SER A 134 -7.67 27.42 12.37
N SER A 135 -8.63 26.66 11.87
CA SER A 135 -10.05 27.06 11.89
C SER A 135 -10.62 26.74 13.27
N SER A 136 -10.21 27.50 14.28
CA SER A 136 -10.83 27.47 15.60
C SER A 136 -11.00 28.89 16.11
N GLY A 137 -12.25 29.38 16.08
CA GLY A 137 -12.65 30.46 16.97
C GLY A 137 -13.41 31.64 16.37
N GLN A 138 -14.52 31.42 15.65
CA GLN A 138 -15.64 32.35 15.79
C GLN A 138 -16.45 31.92 17.01
N ARG A 139 -16.08 32.44 18.19
CA ARG A 139 -17.00 32.49 19.33
C ARG A 139 -17.84 33.75 19.13
N GLY A 140 -19.05 33.57 18.63
CA GLY A 140 -20.08 34.59 18.69
C GLY A 140 -20.37 34.90 20.16
N VAL A 141 -20.10 36.13 20.58
CA VAL A 141 -20.58 36.67 21.85
C VAL A 141 -21.86 37.44 21.51
N SER A 142 -23.00 36.79 21.71
CA SER A 142 -24.30 37.47 21.76
C SER A 142 -24.39 38.15 23.12
N ILE A 143 -24.25 39.48 23.14
CA ILE A 143 -24.62 40.30 24.28
C ILE A 143 -26.14 40.53 24.16
N ALA A 144 -26.86 40.18 25.22
CA ALA A 144 -28.28 40.45 25.42
C ALA A 144 -28.52 41.91 25.83
#